data_AF-A0A7W0SS02-F1
#
_entry.id   AF-A0A7W0SS02-F1
#
_cell.length_a   1.000
_cell.length_b   1.000
_cell.length_c   1.000
_cell.angle_alpha   90.00
_cell.angle_beta   90.00
_cell.angle_gamma   90.00
#
_symmetry.space_group_name_H-M   'P 1'
#
loop_
_entity.id
_entity.type
_entity.pdbx_description
1 polymer ?
#
loop_
_entity_poly.entity_id
_entity_poly.type
_entity_poly.pdbx_seq_one_letter_code
_entity_poly.pdbx_strand_id
1 'polypeptide(L)'
;MATSGAFFRENVVVFEQLREGQTSWVGERQLAPGTYYVHVAGWDNEDAREEWSSVKKLVIAKVIVPAGAVAAMERTRAYGLLYLPTWLPPGFRYRRWSFKSDVLTVQFWRGRVDPTLYWTVANRLGATEPCNAYSSRRYRTGGMTIYMGSGNHGRSVWRCTKSAGGIPISVDVWDPHAVRLPDLVRMVATAKPVPYP
;
A
#
# COMPACT_ATOMS: atom_id res chain seq x y z
N MET A 1 21.52 -32.29 20.40
CA MET A 1 21.21 -30.89 20.76
C MET A 1 19.80 -30.61 20.25
N ALA A 2 18.83 -30.46 21.15
CA ALA A 2 17.47 -30.10 20.76
C ALA A 2 17.45 -28.59 20.44
N THR A 3 17.05 -28.24 19.22
CA THR A 3 16.77 -26.84 18.86
C THR A 3 15.50 -26.44 19.59
N SER A 4 15.57 -25.46 20.49
CA SER A 4 14.43 -25.05 21.33
C SER A 4 13.25 -24.48 20.54
N GLY A 5 13.28 -24.40 19.21
CA GLY A 5 12.23 -23.83 18.38
C GLY A 5 12.25 -22.29 18.34
N ALA A 6 12.86 -21.66 19.33
CA ALA A 6 13.04 -20.20 19.43
C ALA A 6 13.81 -19.61 18.23
N PHE A 7 13.49 -18.36 17.90
CA PHE A 7 14.31 -17.56 16.98
C PHE A 7 15.67 -17.23 17.63
N PHE A 8 16.71 -17.12 16.80
CA PHE A 8 17.99 -16.56 17.24
C PHE A 8 17.80 -15.15 17.80
N ARG A 9 18.40 -14.86 18.96
CA ARG A 9 18.16 -13.63 19.74
C ARG A 9 18.42 -12.36 18.94
N GLU A 10 19.44 -12.38 18.08
CA GLU A 10 19.81 -11.30 17.17
C GLU A 10 18.75 -10.99 16.10
N ASN A 11 17.83 -11.92 15.83
CA ASN A 11 16.73 -11.76 14.88
C ASN A 11 15.40 -11.38 15.56
N VAL A 12 15.36 -11.34 16.90
CA VAL A 12 14.16 -11.00 17.66
C VAL A 12 14.03 -9.48 17.77
N VAL A 13 13.02 -8.92 17.11
CA VAL A 13 12.73 -7.48 17.15
C VAL A 13 11.82 -7.06 18.31
N VAL A 14 10.98 -7.98 18.78
CA VAL A 14 10.02 -7.82 19.88
C VAL A 14 9.89 -9.17 20.59
N PHE A 15 9.95 -9.14 21.91
CA PHE A 15 9.66 -10.26 22.79
C PHE A 15 8.77 -9.73 23.90
N GLU A 16 7.63 -10.38 24.13
CA GLU A 16 6.69 -9.97 25.16
C GLU A 16 6.21 -11.18 25.95
N GLN A 17 6.07 -11.01 27.26
CA GLN A 17 5.57 -12.01 28.17
C GLN A 17 4.08 -11.79 28.38
N LEU A 18 3.28 -12.80 28.06
CA LEU A 18 1.83 -12.77 28.25
C LEU A 18 1.48 -13.17 29.68
N ARG A 19 0.36 -12.66 30.18
CA ARG A 19 -0.20 -13.08 31.47
C ARG A 19 -0.92 -14.41 31.32
N GLU A 20 -0.96 -15.18 32.40
CA GLU A 20 -1.71 -16.43 32.46
C GLU A 20 -3.17 -16.23 32.02
N GLY A 21 -3.67 -17.18 31.22
CA GLY A 21 -5.03 -17.15 30.69
C GLY A 21 -5.28 -16.15 29.55
N GLN A 22 -4.29 -15.37 29.10
CA GLN A 22 -4.46 -14.51 27.94
C GLN A 22 -4.57 -15.32 26.65
N THR A 23 -5.70 -15.17 25.95
CA THR A 23 -5.94 -15.77 24.63
C THR A 23 -5.80 -14.77 23.48
N SER A 24 -5.62 -13.49 23.79
CA SER A 24 -5.38 -12.43 22.82
C SER A 24 -4.45 -11.36 23.42
N TRP A 25 -3.70 -10.70 22.55
CA TRP A 25 -2.74 -9.68 22.95
C TRP A 25 -2.53 -8.67 21.81
N VAL A 26 -2.25 -7.41 22.18
CA VAL A 26 -1.92 -6.32 21.27
C VAL A 26 -0.61 -5.71 21.75
N GLY A 27 0.41 -5.71 20.89
CA GLY A 27 1.70 -5.16 21.25
C GLY A 27 1.72 -3.65 21.37
N GLU A 28 2.48 -3.16 22.34
CA GLU A 28 2.64 -1.73 22.60
C GLU A 28 3.58 -1.07 21.57
N ARG A 29 4.48 -1.86 20.98
CA ARG A 29 5.45 -1.36 20.02
C ARG A 29 4.93 -1.42 18.59
N GLN A 30 4.80 -0.26 17.98
CA GLN A 30 4.63 -0.16 16.52
C GLN A 30 5.90 -0.63 15.80
N LEU A 31 5.79 -1.76 15.12
CA LEU A 31 6.85 -2.28 14.27
C LEU A 31 6.96 -1.45 12.97
N ALA A 32 8.18 -1.35 12.45
CA ALA A 32 8.43 -0.73 11.15
C ALA A 32 7.79 -1.54 10.02
N PRO A 33 7.57 -0.96 8.84
CA PRO A 33 7.20 -1.72 7.67
C PRO A 33 8.18 -2.84 7.35
N GLY A 34 7.66 -4.03 7.06
CA GLY A 34 8.50 -5.20 6.82
C GLY A 34 7.74 -6.51 6.79
N THR A 35 8.49 -7.60 6.60
CA THR A 35 8.01 -8.96 6.84
C THR A 35 8.62 -9.45 8.14
N TYR A 36 7.77 -9.97 9.01
CA TYR A 36 8.11 -10.52 10.31
C TYR A 36 7.59 -11.96 10.39
N TYR A 37 8.17 -12.72 11.30
CA TYR A 37 7.72 -14.05 11.66
C TYR A 37 7.45 -14.05 13.16
N VAL A 38 6.35 -14.68 13.56
CA VAL A 38 5.89 -14.71 14.95
C VAL A 38 5.45 -16.11 15.31
N HIS A 39 5.72 -16.50 16.55
CA HIS A 39 5.15 -17.67 17.21
C HIS A 39 5.05 -17.37 18.70
N VAL A 40 4.21 -18.13 19.38
CA VAL A 40 3.98 -18.07 20.83
C VAL A 40 4.43 -19.38 21.44
N ALA A 41 5.04 -19.34 22.62
CA ALA A 41 5.32 -20.51 23.45
C ALA A 41 4.45 -20.53 24.70
N GLY A 42 4.05 -21.73 25.11
CA GLY A 42 3.74 -22.00 26.51
C GLY A 42 5.03 -22.15 27.30
N TRP A 43 5.10 -21.55 28.49
CA TRP A 43 6.21 -21.71 29.41
C TRP A 43 5.72 -22.39 30.69
N ASP A 44 6.18 -23.61 30.93
CA ASP A 44 5.95 -24.34 32.18
C ASP A 44 7.21 -24.26 33.06
N ASN A 45 7.03 -23.76 34.29
CA ASN A 45 8.12 -23.58 35.25
C ASN A 45 8.62 -24.90 35.84
N GLU A 46 7.81 -25.97 35.80
CA GLU A 46 8.17 -27.26 36.41
C GLU A 46 9.15 -28.06 35.54
N ASP A 47 8.97 -28.01 34.21
CA ASP A 47 9.74 -28.83 33.26
C ASP A 47 10.74 -28.04 32.41
N ALA A 48 10.74 -26.69 32.50
CA ALA A 48 11.56 -25.79 31.68
C ALA A 48 11.48 -26.11 30.17
N ARG A 49 10.32 -26.59 29.72
CA ARG A 49 10.04 -26.91 28.33
C ARG A 49 9.19 -25.82 27.71
N GLU A 50 9.71 -25.25 26.62
CA GLU A 50 8.94 -24.35 25.79
C GLU A 50 8.19 -25.15 24.73
N GLU A 51 6.87 -25.03 24.72
CA GLU A 51 6.04 -25.58 23.65
C GLU A 51 5.71 -24.48 22.65
N TRP A 52 6.43 -24.46 21.53
CA TRP A 52 6.25 -23.45 20.49
C TRP A 52 5.12 -23.80 19.53
N SER A 53 4.26 -22.82 19.27
CA SER A 53 3.29 -22.87 18.17
C SER A 53 3.96 -22.80 16.80
N SER A 54 3.17 -23.10 15.75
CA SER A 54 3.61 -22.92 14.36
C SER A 54 4.00 -21.48 14.07
N VAL A 55 5.10 -21.26 13.35
CA VAL A 55 5.50 -19.92 12.88
C VAL A 55 4.47 -19.34 11.91
N LYS A 56 4.00 -18.12 12.20
CA LYS A 56 3.13 -17.32 11.33
C LYS A 56 3.90 -16.16 10.72
N LYS A 57 3.53 -15.78 9.50
CA LYS A 57 4.08 -14.61 8.80
C LYS A 57 3.22 -13.39 9.06
N LEU A 58 3.85 -12.30 9.51
CA LEU A 58 3.24 -10.98 9.66
C LEU A 58 3.85 -10.02 8.64
N VAL A 59 3.03 -9.28 7.90
CA VAL A 59 3.51 -8.27 6.94
C VAL A 59 2.97 -6.91 7.35
N ILE A 60 3.87 -6.00 7.69
CA ILE A 60 3.55 -4.61 8.03
C ILE A 60 3.76 -3.78 6.79
N ALA A 61 2.67 -3.20 6.29
CA ALA A 61 2.71 -2.40 5.08
C ALA A 61 3.54 -1.14 5.28
N LYS A 62 4.30 -0.75 4.25
CA LYS A 62 4.97 0.53 4.22
C LYS A 62 3.93 1.63 4.12
N VAL A 63 3.93 2.53 5.10
CA VAL A 63 3.15 3.77 5.04
C VAL A 63 3.73 4.62 3.91
N ILE A 64 3.03 4.65 2.79
CA ILE A 64 3.44 5.39 1.60
C ILE A 64 3.00 6.85 1.69
N VAL A 65 1.82 7.08 2.25
CA VAL A 65 1.25 8.40 2.50
C VAL A 65 1.10 8.57 4.01
N PRO A 66 1.67 9.61 4.63
CA PRO A 66 1.57 9.83 6.08
C PRO A 66 0.12 9.89 6.55
N ALA A 67 -0.18 9.32 7.72
CA ALA A 67 -1.53 9.27 8.28
C ALA A 67 -2.20 10.66 8.38
N GLY A 68 -1.45 11.69 8.81
CA GLY A 68 -1.97 13.06 8.86
C GLY A 68 -2.35 13.63 7.47
N ALA A 69 -1.67 13.22 6.41
CA ALA A 69 -2.04 13.58 5.04
C ALA A 69 -3.30 12.82 4.59
N VAL A 70 -3.42 11.54 4.92
CA VAL A 70 -4.63 10.73 4.66
C VAL A 70 -5.85 11.36 5.35
N ALA A 71 -5.75 11.66 6.65
CA ALA A 71 -6.80 12.33 7.41
C ALA A 71 -7.15 13.73 6.86
N ALA A 72 -6.18 14.45 6.30
CA ALA A 72 -6.44 15.72 5.62
C ALA A 72 -7.19 15.53 4.28
N MET A 73 -6.88 14.49 3.51
CA MET A 73 -7.60 14.14 2.27
C MET A 73 -9.04 13.72 2.57
N GLU A 74 -9.26 12.91 3.61
CA GLU A 74 -10.60 12.48 4.04
C GLU A 74 -11.50 13.67 4.39
N ARG A 75 -10.94 14.71 5.01
CA ARG A 75 -11.68 15.94 5.35
C ARG A 75 -12.09 16.77 4.14
N THR A 76 -11.39 16.67 3.01
CA THR A 76 -11.75 17.44 1.79
C THR A 76 -12.97 16.94 1.04
N ARG A 77 -13.72 15.99 1.60
CA ARG A 77 -14.88 15.38 0.94
C ARG A 77 -14.57 14.77 -0.44
N ALA A 78 -13.33 14.31 -0.65
CA ALA A 78 -12.99 13.36 -1.71
C ALA A 78 -13.61 11.97 -1.42
N TYR A 79 -14.85 11.95 -0.92
CA TYR A 79 -15.54 10.77 -0.41
C TYR A 79 -15.79 9.82 -1.59
N GLY A 80 -15.17 8.65 -1.51
CA GLY A 80 -15.15 7.64 -2.57
C GLY A 80 -13.95 7.73 -3.53
N LEU A 81 -13.18 8.83 -3.54
CA LEU A 81 -12.01 8.98 -4.43
C LEU A 81 -10.68 8.61 -3.76
N LEU A 82 -10.68 8.24 -2.48
CA LEU A 82 -9.44 7.95 -1.76
C LEU A 82 -8.92 6.56 -2.07
N TYR A 83 -8.32 6.41 -3.26
CA TYR A 83 -7.52 5.27 -3.65
C TYR A 83 -6.04 5.65 -3.59
N LEU A 84 -5.29 4.97 -2.75
CA LEU A 84 -3.86 5.24 -2.56
C LEU A 84 -3.01 4.04 -3.01
N PRO A 85 -1.77 4.30 -3.47
CA PRO A 85 -0.85 3.21 -3.78
C PRO A 85 -0.48 2.48 -2.49
N THR A 86 -0.55 1.15 -2.51
CA THR A 86 -0.09 0.30 -1.39
C THR A 86 1.36 -0.16 -1.55
N TRP A 87 1.98 0.15 -2.68
CA TRP A 87 3.39 -0.12 -2.97
C TRP A 87 3.95 0.99 -3.86
N LEU A 88 5.23 1.35 -3.64
CA LEU A 88 6.02 2.21 -4.51
C LEU A 88 7.39 1.58 -4.76
N PRO A 89 8.02 1.85 -5.91
CA PRO A 89 9.42 1.49 -6.14
C PRO A 89 10.33 2.10 -5.05
N PRO A 90 11.46 1.45 -4.74
CA PRO A 90 12.44 1.98 -3.81
C PRO A 90 12.85 3.43 -4.15
N GLY A 91 13.07 4.23 -3.10
CA GLY A 91 13.52 5.62 -3.21
C GLY A 91 12.41 6.66 -3.33
N PHE A 92 11.18 6.30 -3.72
CA PHE A 92 10.06 7.24 -3.70
C PHE A 92 9.59 7.55 -2.28
N ARG A 93 9.27 8.81 -2.05
CA ARG A 93 8.72 9.33 -0.79
C ARG A 93 7.50 10.20 -1.09
N TYR A 94 6.56 10.28 -0.17
CA TYR A 94 5.49 11.27 -0.25
C TYR A 94 6.07 12.68 -0.23
N ARG A 95 5.52 13.57 -1.06
CA ARG A 95 5.91 14.99 -1.12
C ARG A 95 4.76 15.89 -0.68
N ARG A 96 3.62 15.80 -1.36
CA ARG A 96 2.41 16.60 -1.09
C ARG A 96 1.20 15.99 -1.77
N TRP A 97 0.03 16.53 -1.49
CA TRP A 97 -1.20 16.26 -2.24
C TRP A 97 -1.96 17.55 -2.55
N SER A 98 -2.93 17.44 -3.44
CA SER A 98 -3.92 18.47 -3.75
C SER A 98 -5.21 17.85 -4.23
N PHE A 99 -6.34 18.52 -4.01
CA PHE A 99 -7.63 18.16 -4.58
C PHE A 99 -8.21 19.36 -5.34
N LYS A 100 -8.39 19.22 -6.66
CA LYS A 100 -8.91 20.28 -7.53
C LYS A 100 -9.77 19.66 -8.62
N SER A 101 -10.93 20.27 -8.91
CA SER A 101 -11.85 19.83 -9.96
C SER A 101 -12.14 18.32 -9.93
N ASP A 102 -12.43 17.79 -8.74
CA ASP A 102 -12.70 16.36 -8.50
C ASP A 102 -11.57 15.39 -8.84
N VAL A 103 -10.33 15.90 -8.89
CA VAL A 103 -9.11 15.11 -9.05
C VAL A 103 -8.26 15.21 -7.79
N LEU A 104 -8.09 14.08 -7.12
CA LEU A 104 -7.08 13.91 -6.07
C LEU A 104 -5.73 13.63 -6.73
N THR A 105 -4.73 14.45 -6.44
CA THR A 105 -3.36 14.26 -6.92
C THR A 105 -2.43 14.11 -5.74
N VAL A 106 -1.69 13.00 -5.68
CA VAL A 106 -0.63 12.74 -4.70
C VAL A 106 0.71 12.70 -5.42
N GLN A 107 1.66 13.50 -4.94
CA GLN A 107 2.98 13.62 -5.54
C GLN A 107 4.00 12.82 -4.74
N PHE A 108 4.80 12.05 -5.45
CA PHE A 108 5.94 11.32 -4.90
C PHE A 108 7.23 11.75 -5.57
N TRP A 109 8.29 11.92 -4.79
CA TRP A 109 9.62 12.32 -5.28
C TRP A 109 10.67 11.25 -4.98
N ARG A 110 11.72 11.18 -5.80
CA ARG A 110 12.85 10.26 -5.62
C ARG A 110 14.17 11.01 -5.80
N GLY A 111 14.81 11.36 -4.68
CA GLY A 111 16.12 12.05 -4.68
C GLY A 111 16.01 13.55 -4.96
N ARG A 112 17.11 14.15 -5.44
CA ARG A 112 17.21 15.60 -5.72
C ARG A 112 16.72 16.02 -7.11
N VAL A 113 16.57 15.06 -8.02
CA VAL A 113 16.20 15.32 -9.41
C VAL A 113 14.70 15.07 -9.55
N ASP A 114 13.98 16.04 -10.11
CA ASP A 114 12.62 15.85 -10.59
C ASP A 114 12.69 14.78 -11.71
N PRO A 115 12.25 13.57 -11.39
CA PRO A 115 10.88 13.30 -11.79
C PRO A 115 9.96 12.95 -10.63
N THR A 116 8.95 13.79 -10.45
CA THR A 116 7.82 13.60 -9.57
C THR A 116 6.89 12.58 -10.22
N LEU A 117 6.57 11.52 -9.50
CA LEU A 117 5.50 10.61 -9.85
C LEU A 117 4.18 11.21 -9.37
N TYR A 118 3.21 11.30 -10.26
CA TYR A 118 1.90 11.85 -9.97
C TYR A 118 0.89 10.71 -9.94
N TRP A 119 0.30 10.51 -8.77
CA TRP A 119 -0.79 9.58 -8.55
C TRP A 119 -2.09 10.35 -8.57
N THR A 120 -2.99 10.04 -9.49
CA THR A 120 -4.26 10.73 -9.63
C THR A 120 -5.43 9.79 -9.46
N VAL A 121 -6.46 10.27 -8.76
CA VAL A 121 -7.76 9.62 -8.70
C VAL A 121 -8.82 10.64 -9.09
N ALA A 122 -9.54 10.33 -10.17
CA ALA A 122 -10.55 11.22 -10.73
C ALA A 122 -11.91 10.55 -10.74
N ASN A 123 -12.95 11.31 -10.41
CA ASN A 123 -14.33 10.89 -10.64
C ASN A 123 -14.58 10.76 -12.15
N ARG A 124 -15.22 9.67 -12.59
CA ARG A 124 -15.66 9.48 -13.98
C ARG A 124 -17.17 9.58 -14.15
N LEU A 125 -17.90 10.07 -13.15
CA LEU A 125 -19.33 10.36 -13.28
C LEU A 125 -19.53 11.38 -14.41
N GLY A 126 -20.34 11.02 -15.41
CA GLY A 126 -20.57 11.86 -16.60
C GLY A 126 -19.43 11.88 -17.61
N ALA A 127 -18.36 11.10 -17.43
CA ALA A 127 -17.32 10.96 -18.45
C ALA A 127 -17.92 10.34 -19.72
N THR A 128 -17.83 11.06 -20.84
CA THR A 128 -18.30 10.61 -22.16
C THR A 128 -17.37 9.59 -22.79
N GLU A 129 -16.09 9.64 -22.41
CA GLU A 129 -15.07 8.76 -22.95
C GLU A 129 -15.03 7.40 -22.26
N PRO A 130 -14.75 6.32 -23.00
CA PRO A 130 -14.58 5.00 -22.41
C PRO A 130 -13.31 4.94 -21.56
N CYS A 131 -13.22 3.95 -20.67
CA CYS A 131 -12.06 3.81 -19.79
C CYS A 131 -10.73 3.66 -20.54
N ASN A 132 -10.74 3.04 -21.72
CA ASN A 132 -9.56 2.79 -22.54
C ASN A 132 -9.21 3.95 -23.49
N ALA A 133 -9.90 5.10 -23.38
CA ALA A 133 -9.61 6.26 -24.19
C ALA A 133 -8.11 6.62 -24.14
N TYR A 134 -7.52 6.88 -25.30
CA TYR A 134 -6.10 7.21 -25.46
C TYR A 134 -5.09 6.13 -25.08
N SER A 135 -5.54 4.91 -24.74
CA SER A 135 -4.62 3.81 -24.47
C SER A 135 -3.96 3.31 -25.77
N SER A 136 -2.64 3.14 -25.72
CA SER A 136 -1.86 2.48 -26.77
C SER A 136 -1.57 1.02 -26.42
N ARG A 137 -1.63 0.64 -25.14
CA ARG A 137 -1.38 -0.72 -24.65
C ARG A 137 -2.33 -1.11 -23.52
N ARG A 138 -2.51 -2.43 -23.37
CA ARG A 138 -3.31 -3.05 -22.30
C ARG A 138 -2.54 -4.17 -21.62
N TYR A 139 -2.73 -4.29 -20.31
CA TYR A 139 -2.13 -5.31 -19.45
C TYR A 139 -3.23 -6.02 -18.65
N ARG A 140 -3.02 -7.31 -18.36
CA ARG A 140 -3.89 -8.08 -17.46
C ARG A 140 -3.08 -8.50 -16.23
N THR A 141 -3.57 -8.16 -15.04
CA THR A 141 -2.92 -8.55 -13.78
C THR A 141 -3.96 -8.62 -12.66
N GLY A 142 -3.95 -9.71 -11.88
CA GLY A 142 -4.91 -9.92 -10.78
C GLY A 142 -6.38 -9.78 -11.20
N GLY A 143 -6.76 -10.25 -12.40
CA GLY A 143 -8.11 -10.12 -12.94
C GLY A 143 -8.48 -8.73 -13.48
N MET A 144 -7.60 -7.74 -13.32
CA MET A 144 -7.84 -6.35 -13.73
C MET A 144 -7.27 -6.07 -15.11
N THR A 145 -7.94 -5.19 -15.86
CA THR A 145 -7.41 -4.59 -17.08
C THR A 145 -6.75 -3.26 -16.72
N ILE A 146 -5.49 -3.10 -17.12
CA ILE A 146 -4.73 -1.87 -16.92
C ILE A 146 -4.37 -1.32 -18.29
N TYR A 147 -4.61 -0.03 -18.47
CA TYR A 147 -4.38 0.70 -19.70
C TYR A 147 -3.10 1.52 -19.58
N MET A 148 -2.46 1.77 -20.71
CA MET A 148 -1.27 2.60 -20.77
C MET A 148 -1.33 3.46 -22.03
N GLY A 149 -0.93 4.71 -21.87
CA GLY A 149 -0.75 5.69 -22.93
C GLY A 149 0.55 6.45 -22.71
N SER A 150 1.16 6.92 -23.79
CA SER A 150 2.41 7.70 -23.75
C SER A 150 2.22 8.99 -24.52
N GLY A 151 2.84 10.07 -24.04
CA GLY A 151 3.00 11.33 -24.76
C GLY A 151 4.45 11.80 -24.71
N ASN A 152 4.72 12.99 -25.25
CA ASN A 152 6.09 13.52 -25.36
C ASN A 152 6.77 13.80 -24.01
N HIS A 153 5.99 13.93 -22.93
CA HIS A 153 6.49 14.32 -21.61
C HIS A 153 6.47 13.19 -20.58
N GLY A 154 5.99 12.00 -20.96
CA GLY A 154 5.84 10.90 -20.03
C GLY A 154 4.80 9.90 -20.49
N ARG A 155 4.36 9.07 -19.56
CA ARG A 155 3.32 8.08 -19.79
C ARG A 155 2.40 7.99 -18.58
N SER A 156 1.17 7.62 -18.85
CA SER A 156 0.15 7.31 -17.87
C SER A 156 -0.14 5.82 -17.89
N VAL A 157 -0.35 5.26 -16.71
CA VAL A 157 -0.86 3.90 -16.53
C VAL A 157 -2.07 4.00 -15.63
N TRP A 158 -3.23 3.53 -16.10
CA TRP A 158 -4.47 3.69 -15.35
C TRP A 158 -5.38 2.48 -15.43
N ARG A 159 -6.33 2.43 -14.51
CA ARG A 159 -7.48 1.54 -14.56
C ARG A 159 -8.73 2.29 -14.14
N CYS A 160 -9.89 1.84 -14.61
CA CYS A 160 -11.15 2.27 -14.02
C CYS A 160 -11.65 1.23 -13.03
N THR A 161 -12.25 1.71 -11.95
CA THR A 161 -12.89 0.87 -10.94
C THR A 161 -14.10 1.61 -10.36
N LYS A 162 -14.77 1.02 -9.38
CA LYS A 162 -15.81 1.69 -8.61
C LYS A 162 -15.27 2.01 -7.22
N SER A 163 -15.61 3.17 -6.70
CA SER A 163 -15.38 3.52 -5.30
C SER A 163 -16.17 2.60 -4.36
N ALA A 164 -15.92 2.72 -3.05
CA ALA A 164 -16.75 2.07 -2.03
C ALA A 164 -18.24 2.43 -2.15
N GLY A 165 -18.56 3.64 -2.63
CA GLY A 165 -19.93 4.10 -2.92
C GLY A 165 -20.44 3.76 -4.32
N GLY A 166 -19.73 2.91 -5.09
CA GLY A 166 -20.14 2.52 -6.45
C GLY A 166 -19.83 3.53 -7.55
N ILE A 167 -19.23 4.68 -7.22
CA ILE A 167 -18.91 5.76 -8.17
C ILE A 167 -17.79 5.28 -9.11
N PRO A 168 -17.96 5.35 -10.45
CA PRO A 168 -16.88 5.06 -11.37
C PRO A 168 -15.73 6.05 -11.19
N ILE A 169 -14.52 5.53 -11.02
CA ILE A 169 -13.30 6.34 -10.85
C ILE A 169 -12.20 5.86 -11.79
N SER A 170 -11.28 6.77 -12.12
CA SER A 170 -10.00 6.43 -12.75
C SER A 170 -8.90 6.51 -11.69
N VAL A 171 -8.05 5.49 -11.62
CA VAL A 171 -6.83 5.50 -10.82
C VAL A 171 -5.66 5.48 -11.80
N ASP A 172 -4.92 6.58 -11.87
CA ASP A 172 -3.83 6.79 -12.82
C ASP A 172 -2.51 7.10 -12.10
N VAL A 173 -1.43 6.63 -12.69
CA VAL A 173 -0.08 7.06 -12.36
C VAL A 173 0.61 7.59 -13.61
N TRP A 174 1.06 8.84 -13.53
CA TRP A 174 1.91 9.43 -14.54
C TRP A 174 3.36 9.48 -14.08
N ASP A 175 4.27 9.13 -14.99
CA ASP A 175 5.71 9.31 -14.82
C ASP A 175 6.38 9.88 -16.08
N PRO A 176 7.45 10.67 -15.95
CA PRO A 176 8.25 11.14 -17.08
C PRO A 176 9.34 10.12 -17.43
N HIS A 177 8.97 8.83 -17.54
CA HIS A 177 9.88 7.71 -17.80
C HIS A 177 10.90 7.38 -16.69
N ALA A 178 10.58 7.74 -15.45
CA ALA A 178 11.45 7.53 -14.29
C ALA A 178 11.39 6.12 -13.67
N VAL A 179 10.31 5.39 -13.92
CA VAL A 179 9.97 4.11 -13.30
C VAL A 179 10.02 3.02 -14.37
N ARG A 180 10.14 1.74 -14.00
CA ARG A 180 10.00 0.67 -15.00
C ARG A 180 8.52 0.44 -15.27
N LEU A 181 8.14 0.16 -16.51
CA LEU A 181 6.73 -0.03 -16.86
C LEU A 181 6.03 -1.14 -16.04
N PRO A 182 6.66 -2.31 -15.78
CA PRO A 182 6.05 -3.32 -14.90
C PRO A 182 5.75 -2.80 -13.48
N ASP A 183 6.57 -1.89 -12.96
CA ASP A 183 6.37 -1.31 -11.63
C ASP A 183 5.19 -0.34 -11.63
N LEU A 184 5.01 0.48 -12.67
CA LEU A 184 3.82 1.35 -12.82
C LEU A 184 2.53 0.52 -12.88
N VAL A 185 2.54 -0.56 -13.69
CA VAL A 185 1.42 -1.50 -13.79
C VAL A 185 1.11 -2.11 -12.42
N ARG A 186 2.15 -2.51 -11.65
CA ARG A 186 1.98 -3.03 -10.30
C ARG A 186 1.39 -2.00 -9.33
N MET A 187 1.84 -0.75 -9.38
CA MET A 187 1.32 0.31 -8.52
C MET A 187 -0.19 0.50 -8.69
N VAL A 188 -0.64 0.62 -9.95
CA VAL A 188 -2.06 0.76 -10.29
C VAL A 188 -2.86 -0.48 -9.91
N ALA A 189 -2.30 -1.67 -10.18
CA ALA A 189 -2.94 -2.95 -9.84
C ALA A 189 -3.17 -3.09 -8.32
N THR A 190 -2.19 -2.68 -7.52
CA THR A 190 -2.19 -2.94 -6.07
C THR A 190 -2.88 -1.84 -5.27
N ALA A 191 -3.21 -0.70 -5.88
CA ALA A 191 -3.94 0.36 -5.19
C ALA A 191 -5.25 -0.11 -4.58
N LYS A 192 -5.55 0.41 -3.41
CA LYS A 192 -6.73 0.05 -2.63
C LYS A 192 -7.48 1.30 -2.19
N PRO A 193 -8.80 1.21 -1.98
CA PRO A 193 -9.51 2.23 -1.23
C PRO A 193 -8.90 2.32 0.17
N VAL A 194 -8.78 3.53 0.70
CA VAL A 194 -8.47 3.72 2.11
C VAL A 194 -9.71 3.30 2.92
N PRO A 195 -9.58 2.36 3.87
CA PRO A 195 -10.70 1.95 4.70
C PRO A 195 -11.19 3.15 5.54
N TYR A 196 -12.51 3.31 5.60
CA TYR A 196 -13.13 4.31 6.47
C TYR A 196 -12.91 3.88 7.93
N PRO A 197 -12.50 4.79 8.84
CA PRO A 197 -12.42 4.50 10.26
C PRO A 197 -13.78 4.19 10.89
#